data_AF-A0A7C1BVR2-F1
#
_entry.id   AF-A0A7C1BVR2-F1
#
_cell.length_a   1.000
_cell.length_b   1.000
_cell.length_c   1.000
_cell.angle_alpha   90.00
_cell.angle_beta   90.00
_cell.angle_gamma   90.00
#
_symmetry.space_group_name_H-M   'P 1'
#
loop_
_entity.id
_entity.type
_entity.pdbx_description
1 polymer ?
#
loop_
_entity_poly.entity_id
_entity_poly.type
_entity_poly.pdbx_seq_one_letter_code
_entity_poly.pdbx_strand_id
1 'polypeptide(L)'
;MTVSWLVSVTLLAFSKLKTVFPSLEAESRLKGELTVGEKVSLPEPKLKSDVSVEEAIYRRRSIRRYSEKPLRLQDLSNLLWAAQGITDTINKFRASPSAGATYPLEIYLVVKRGGVEELTEGV
;
A
#
# COMPACT_ATOMS: atom_id res chain seq x y z
N MET A 1 36.56 26.82 -31.10
CA MET A 1 35.50 27.54 -30.35
C MET A 1 34.16 26.82 -30.46
N THR A 2 34.01 25.57 -29.97
CA THR A 2 32.76 24.80 -30.20
C THR A 2 32.33 23.84 -29.07
N VAL A 3 33.11 23.66 -28.00
CA VAL A 3 32.78 22.71 -26.92
C VAL A 3 31.97 23.36 -25.77
N SER A 4 31.99 24.69 -25.65
CA SER A 4 31.37 25.43 -24.54
C SER A 4 29.83 25.50 -24.60
N TRP A 5 29.24 25.38 -25.80
CA TRP A 5 27.80 25.51 -25.98
C TRP A 5 27.03 24.23 -25.59
N LEU A 6 27.62 23.06 -25.82
CA LEU A 6 27.03 21.75 -25.49
C LEU A 6 26.90 21.52 -23.98
N VAL A 7 27.88 22.01 -23.19
CA VAL A 7 27.85 21.90 -21.72
C VAL A 7 26.80 22.84 -21.10
N SER A 8 26.53 23.99 -21.73
CA SER A 8 25.53 24.95 -21.23
C SER A 8 24.09 24.47 -21.49
N VAL A 9 23.83 23.81 -22.63
CA VAL A 9 22.51 23.27 -22.95
C VAL A 9 22.14 22.09 -22.03
N THR A 10 23.11 21.25 -21.66
CA THR A 10 22.88 20.15 -20.70
C THR A 10 22.65 20.66 -19.27
N LEU A 11 23.39 21.68 -18.83
CA LEU A 11 23.19 22.33 -17.51
C LEU A 11 21.81 23.00 -17.38
N LEU A 12 21.34 23.68 -18.44
CA LEU A 12 20.00 24.29 -18.46
C LEU A 12 18.88 23.25 -18.52
N ALA A 13 19.07 22.14 -19.22
CA ALA A 13 18.13 21.02 -19.22
C ALA A 13 18.04 20.37 -17.81
N PHE A 14 19.17 20.23 -17.12
CA PHE A 14 19.20 19.75 -15.73
C PHE A 14 18.61 20.76 -14.73
N SER A 15 18.81 22.06 -14.92
CA SER A 15 18.22 23.08 -14.03
C SER A 15 16.70 23.15 -14.19
N LYS A 16 16.19 22.98 -15.42
CA LYS A 16 14.76 22.88 -15.71
C LYS A 16 14.14 21.58 -15.19
N LEU A 17 14.90 20.48 -15.13
CA LEU A 17 14.46 19.19 -14.60
C LEU A 17 14.05 19.28 -13.13
N LYS A 18 14.81 20.02 -12.30
CA LYS A 18 14.47 20.22 -10.88
C LYS A 18 13.19 21.02 -10.67
N THR A 19 12.91 22.00 -11.54
CA THR A 19 11.67 22.80 -11.46
C THR A 19 10.42 22.07 -11.98
N VAL A 20 10.58 21.08 -12.87
CA VAL A 20 9.45 20.36 -13.49
C VAL A 20 9.06 19.12 -12.67
N PHE A 21 9.96 18.59 -11.83
CA PHE A 21 9.72 17.41 -10.98
C PHE A 21 9.87 17.71 -9.47
N PRO A 22 9.12 18.66 -8.88
CA PRO A 22 9.11 18.89 -7.43
C PRO A 22 8.56 17.70 -6.62
N SER A 23 7.97 16.70 -7.28
CA SER A 23 7.42 15.49 -6.67
C SER A 23 8.49 14.58 -6.04
N LEU A 24 9.73 14.59 -6.55
CA LEU A 24 10.82 13.75 -6.03
C LEU A 24 11.29 14.21 -4.64
N GLU A 25 11.29 15.52 -4.38
CA GLU A 25 11.58 16.07 -3.05
C GLU A 25 10.39 15.92 -2.09
N ALA A 26 9.15 15.87 -2.59
CA ALA A 26 7.97 15.60 -1.78
C ALA A 26 7.93 14.14 -1.28
N GLU A 27 8.27 13.17 -2.14
CA GLU A 27 8.42 11.76 -1.75
C GLU A 27 9.52 11.56 -0.69
N SER A 28 10.63 12.29 -0.79
CA SER A 28 11.72 12.26 0.19
C SER A 28 11.31 12.83 1.54
N ARG A 29 10.44 13.84 1.59
CA ARG A 29 9.95 14.46 2.83
C ARG A 29 8.91 13.61 3.56
N LEU A 30 8.09 12.84 2.82
CA LEU A 30 7.15 11.87 3.39
C LEU A 30 7.88 10.62 3.94
N LYS A 31 9.09 10.35 3.46
CA LYS A 31 9.99 9.32 3.98
C LYS A 31 10.72 9.74 5.28
N GLY A 32 10.28 10.82 5.92
CA GLY A 32 10.77 11.24 7.23
C GLY A 32 10.36 10.24 8.31
N GLU A 33 11.37 9.63 8.94
CA GLU A 33 11.31 8.88 10.22
C GLU A 33 9.96 8.23 10.56
N LEU A 34 9.57 7.20 9.80
CA LEU A 34 8.75 6.13 10.36
C LEU A 34 9.59 5.48 11.45
N THR A 35 9.32 5.81 12.72
CA THR A 35 9.81 5.02 13.86
C THR A 35 9.26 3.62 13.65
N VAL A 36 10.11 2.69 13.20
CA VAL A 36 9.72 1.30 12.96
C VAL A 36 9.29 0.73 14.30
N GLY A 37 7.98 0.69 14.52
CA GLY A 37 7.38 0.00 15.66
C GLY A 37 7.66 -1.49 15.59
N GLU A 38 7.14 -2.22 16.57
CA GLU A 38 7.22 -3.68 16.58
C GLU A 38 6.62 -4.27 15.30
N LYS A 39 7.36 -5.16 14.63
CA LYS A 39 6.85 -5.87 13.45
C LYS A 39 5.95 -7.01 13.91
N VAL A 40 4.70 -6.99 13.50
CA VAL A 40 3.75 -8.09 13.76
C VAL A 40 3.71 -9.03 12.57
N SER A 41 3.92 -10.33 12.81
CA SER A 41 3.74 -11.35 11.79
C SER A 41 2.25 -11.68 11.66
N LEU A 42 1.71 -11.56 10.45
CA LEU A 42 0.34 -12.01 10.16
C LEU A 42 0.35 -13.50 9.78
N PRO A 43 -0.75 -14.24 10.06
CA PRO A 43 -0.91 -15.59 9.55
C PRO A 43 -1.02 -15.56 8.02
N GLU A 44 -0.61 -16.65 7.35
CA GLU A 44 -0.76 -16.78 5.91
C GLU A 44 -2.24 -16.61 5.47
N PRO A 45 -2.51 -15.94 4.33
CA PRO A 45 -3.86 -15.74 3.86
C PRO A 45 -4.48 -17.05 3.37
N LYS A 46 -5.76 -17.25 3.71
CA LYS A 46 -6.56 -18.39 3.23
C LYS A 46 -7.07 -18.08 1.82
N LEU A 47 -6.51 -18.79 0.83
CA LEU A 47 -6.84 -18.59 -0.58
C LEU A 47 -8.14 -19.28 -1.03
N LYS A 48 -8.73 -20.12 -0.18
CA LYS A 48 -9.99 -20.81 -0.44
C LYS A 48 -11.09 -20.23 0.44
N SER A 49 -12.22 -19.91 -0.19
CA SER A 49 -13.42 -19.36 0.43
C SER A 49 -14.61 -20.26 0.10
N ASP A 50 -15.55 -20.37 1.04
CA ASP A 50 -16.83 -21.08 0.82
C ASP A 50 -17.85 -20.22 0.05
N VAL A 51 -17.51 -18.95 -0.20
CA VAL A 51 -18.34 -17.97 -0.93
C VAL A 51 -17.73 -17.74 -2.31
N SER A 52 -18.53 -17.93 -3.37
CA SER A 52 -18.10 -17.63 -4.74
C SER A 52 -17.99 -16.11 -4.99
N VAL A 53 -17.30 -15.73 -6.06
CA VAL A 53 -17.18 -14.32 -6.46
C VAL A 53 -18.56 -13.72 -6.78
N GLU A 54 -19.41 -14.47 -7.49
CA GLU A 54 -20.77 -14.07 -7.86
C GLU A 54 -21.64 -13.82 -6.62
N GLU A 55 -21.60 -14.74 -5.66
CA GLU A 55 -22.31 -14.64 -4.39
C GLU A 55 -21.84 -13.41 -3.59
N ALA A 56 -20.52 -13.20 -3.52
CA ALA A 56 -19.92 -12.05 -2.83
C ALA A 56 -20.37 -10.71 -3.46
N ILE A 57 -20.37 -10.62 -4.79
CA ILE A 57 -20.82 -9.43 -5.53
C ILE A 57 -22.31 -9.18 -5.29
N TYR A 58 -23.15 -10.22 -5.38
CA TYR A 58 -24.59 -10.13 -5.16
C TYR A 58 -24.93 -9.63 -3.75
N ARG A 59 -24.26 -10.19 -2.72
CA ARG A 59 -24.50 -9.87 -1.31
C ARG A 59 -23.83 -8.57 -0.83
N ARG A 60 -22.90 -7.98 -1.59
CA ARG A 60 -22.13 -6.80 -1.17
C ARG A 60 -23.04 -5.63 -0.78
N ARG A 61 -22.91 -5.14 0.45
CA ARG A 61 -23.59 -3.95 0.97
C ARG A 61 -22.63 -3.11 1.81
N SER A 62 -22.89 -1.81 1.92
CA SER A 62 -22.17 -0.93 2.85
C SER A 62 -22.79 -1.03 4.24
N ILE A 63 -22.11 -1.71 5.17
CA ILE A 63 -22.53 -1.85 6.56
C ILE A 63 -21.84 -0.78 7.41
N ARG A 64 -22.59 -0.10 8.30
CA ARG A 64 -22.11 1.01 9.16
C ARG A 64 -22.40 0.80 10.64
N ARG A 65 -22.93 -0.36 11.00
CA ARG A 65 -23.14 -0.81 12.39
C ARG A 65 -22.41 -2.12 12.53
N TYR A 66 -21.47 -2.19 13.47
CA TYR A 66 -20.54 -3.30 13.62
C TYR A 66 -20.77 -4.00 14.97
N SER A 67 -20.42 -5.28 15.01
CA SER A 67 -20.35 -6.03 16.27
C SER A 67 -19.28 -5.44 17.19
N GLU A 68 -19.44 -5.59 18.50
CA GLU A 68 -18.40 -5.26 19.47
C GLU A 68 -17.27 -6.31 19.56
N LYS A 69 -17.48 -7.47 18.93
CA LYS A 69 -16.47 -8.53 18.86
C LYS A 69 -15.23 -8.05 18.10
N PRO A 70 -14.01 -8.32 18.60
CA PRO A 70 -12.79 -8.01 17.87
C PRO A 70 -12.72 -8.79 16.55
N LEU A 71 -12.00 -8.24 15.58
CA LEU A 71 -11.66 -8.94 14.35
C LEU A 71 -10.56 -9.97 14.64
N ARG A 72 -10.69 -11.20 14.12
CA ARG A 72 -9.63 -12.21 14.25
C ARG A 72 -8.41 -11.83 13.42
N LEU A 73 -7.21 -12.15 13.90
CA LEU A 73 -5.97 -11.86 13.18
C LEU A 73 -5.93 -12.49 11.78
N GLN A 74 -6.50 -13.69 11.62
CA GLN A 74 -6.64 -14.35 10.32
C GLN A 74 -7.55 -13.59 9.35
N ASP A 75 -8.66 -13.01 9.84
CA ASP A 75 -9.58 -12.26 8.98
C ASP A 75 -8.95 -10.95 8.52
N LEU A 76 -8.18 -10.30 9.40
CA LEU A 76 -7.36 -9.15 9.05
C LEU A 76 -6.33 -9.49 7.96
N SER A 77 -5.59 -10.60 8.12
CA SER A 77 -4.62 -11.05 7.11
C SER A 77 -5.27 -11.25 5.74
N ASN A 78 -6.40 -11.95 5.69
CA ASN A 78 -7.15 -12.17 4.45
C ASN A 78 -7.62 -10.85 3.81
N LEU A 79 -8.07 -9.89 4.63
CA LEU A 79 -8.52 -8.58 4.15
C LEU A 79 -7.37 -7.78 3.53
N LEU A 80 -6.23 -7.71 4.21
CA LEU A 80 -5.04 -6.99 3.72
C LEU A 80 -4.49 -7.65 2.45
N TRP A 81 -4.46 -8.98 2.41
CA TRP A 81 -4.06 -9.72 1.22
C TRP A 81 -5.02 -9.48 0.04
N ALA A 82 -6.32 -9.51 0.26
CA ALA A 82 -7.30 -9.23 -0.79
C ALA A 82 -7.22 -7.79 -1.31
N ALA A 83 -6.81 -6.83 -0.47
CA ALA A 83 -6.69 -5.43 -0.85
C ALA A 83 -5.44 -5.13 -1.69
N GLN A 84 -4.24 -5.56 -1.24
CA GLN A 84 -2.95 -5.26 -1.88
C GLN A 84 -1.91 -6.39 -1.73
N GLY A 85 -2.31 -7.60 -1.32
CA GLY A 85 -1.40 -8.73 -1.10
C GLY A 85 -0.73 -9.23 -2.38
N ILE A 86 0.43 -9.86 -2.24
CA ILE A 86 1.19 -10.44 -3.35
C ILE A 86 0.49 -11.73 -3.84
N THR A 87 0.28 -11.83 -5.15
CA THR A 87 -0.28 -13.00 -5.85
C THR A 87 0.75 -13.71 -6.73
N ASP A 88 1.81 -13.02 -7.14
CA ASP A 88 2.97 -13.57 -7.85
C ASP A 88 4.25 -13.12 -7.13
N THR A 89 4.98 -14.07 -6.56
CA THR A 89 6.18 -13.78 -5.77
C THR A 89 7.41 -13.46 -6.62
N ILE A 90 7.41 -13.83 -7.90
CA ILE A 90 8.50 -13.58 -8.85
C ILE A 90 8.37 -12.15 -9.38
N ASN A 91 7.20 -11.83 -9.93
CA ASN A 91 6.93 -10.51 -10.53
C ASN A 91 6.46 -9.46 -9.52
N LYS A 92 6.20 -9.87 -8.27
CA LYS A 92 5.63 -9.02 -7.20
C LYS A 92 4.27 -8.43 -7.55
N PHE A 93 3.50 -9.13 -8.38
CA PHE A 93 2.14 -8.68 -8.68
C PHE A 93 1.24 -8.78 -7.46
N ARG A 94 0.32 -7.83 -7.36
CA ARG A 94 -0.63 -7.71 -6.25
C ARG A 94 -2.04 -8.14 -6.67
N ALA A 95 -2.87 -8.44 -5.67
CA ALA A 95 -4.28 -8.74 -5.84
C ALA A 95 -5.06 -7.61 -6.55
N SER A 96 -4.62 -6.37 -6.39
CA SER A 96 -5.16 -5.21 -7.10
C SER A 96 -4.26 -4.84 -8.30
N PRO A 97 -4.83 -4.64 -9.50
CA PRO A 97 -4.06 -4.15 -10.65
C PRO A 97 -3.59 -2.71 -10.44
N SER A 98 -2.45 -2.36 -11.03
CA SER A 98 -1.92 -0.99 -11.00
C SER A 98 -1.22 -0.64 -12.32
N ALA A 99 -1.42 0.60 -12.78
CA ALA A 99 -0.83 1.07 -14.03
C ALA A 99 0.71 1.00 -13.96
N GLY A 100 1.31 0.31 -14.94
CA GLY A 100 2.75 0.09 -14.99
C GLY A 100 3.32 -0.75 -13.84
N ALA A 101 2.47 -1.49 -13.09
CA ALA A 101 2.87 -2.26 -11.91
C ALA A 101 3.63 -1.42 -10.86
N THR A 102 3.30 -0.13 -10.76
CA THR A 102 3.99 0.83 -9.87
C THR A 102 3.53 0.72 -8.41
N TYR A 103 2.33 0.18 -8.18
CA TYR A 103 1.74 -0.04 -6.84
C TYR A 103 1.95 1.12 -5.84
N PRO A 104 1.53 2.36 -6.17
CA PRO A 104 1.83 3.55 -5.35
C PRO A 104 0.98 3.66 -4.07
N LEU A 105 0.06 2.71 -3.85
CA LEU A 105 -0.87 2.76 -2.72
C LEU A 105 -0.32 1.94 -1.54
N GLU A 106 -0.34 2.57 -0.37
CA GLU A 106 -0.03 1.96 0.93
C GLU A 106 -1.30 1.81 1.76
N ILE A 107 -1.37 0.75 2.57
CA ILE A 107 -2.48 0.51 3.49
C ILE A 107 -2.01 0.84 4.92
N TYR A 108 -2.73 1.75 5.57
CA TYR A 108 -2.60 2.03 7.00
C TYR A 108 -3.77 1.39 7.74
N LEU A 109 -3.50 0.76 8.89
CA LEU A 109 -4.50 0.07 9.68
C LEU A 109 -4.72 0.79 11.00
N VAL A 110 -5.85 1.50 11.13
CA VAL A 110 -6.21 2.14 12.40
C VAL A 110 -6.93 1.14 13.30
N VAL A 111 -6.27 0.72 14.37
CA VAL A 111 -6.78 -0.24 15.36
C VAL A 111 -7.23 0.48 16.61
N LYS A 112 -8.51 0.34 16.97
CA LYS A 112 -9.01 0.73 18.29
C LYS A 112 -8.57 -0.32 19.33
N ARG A 113 -8.53 0.06 20.62
CA ARG A 113 -8.24 -0.89 21.71
C ARG A 113 -9.21 -2.07 21.65
N GLY A 114 -8.67 -3.29 21.62
CA GLY A 114 -9.47 -4.51 21.48
C GLY A 114 -10.27 -4.59 20.18
N GLY A 115 -9.85 -3.88 19.12
CA GLY A 115 -10.50 -3.90 17.81
C GLY A 115 -10.11 -5.10 16.96
N VAL A 116 -8.88 -5.59 17.13
CA VAL A 116 -8.35 -6.79 16.49
C VAL A 116 -7.70 -7.65 17.57
N GLU A 117 -7.87 -8.95 17.49
CA GLU A 117 -7.18 -9.91 18.34
C GLU A 117 -5.65 -9.77 18.15
N GLU A 118 -4.90 -9.89 19.24
CA GLU A 118 -3.42 -9.90 19.24
C GLU A 118 -2.75 -8.60 18.76
N LEU A 119 -3.50 -7.51 18.53
CA LEU A 119 -2.97 -6.18 18.20
C LEU A 119 -3.30 -5.14 19.26
N THR A 120 -2.33 -4.27 19.54
CA THR A 120 -2.51 -3.05 20.33
C THR A 120 -3.19 -1.96 19.52
N GLU A 121 -3.81 -0.98 20.20
CA GLU A 121 -4.35 0.21 19.54
C GLU A 121 -3.26 1.05 18.86
N GLY A 122 -3.59 1.65 17.73
CA GLY A 122 -2.63 2.46 16.98
C GLY A 122 -2.98 2.61 15.51
N VAL A 123 -2.01 3.08 14.73
CA VAL A 123 -2.02 3.15 13.26
C VAL A 123 -0.84 2.37 12.73
#